data_AF-A0A1R4KBD6-F1
#
_entry.id   AF-A0A1R4KBD6-F1
#
_cell.length_a   1.000
_cell.length_b   1.000
_cell.length_c   1.000
_cell.angle_alpha   90.00
_cell.angle_beta   90.00
_cell.angle_gamma   90.00
#
_symmetry.space_group_name_H-M   'P 1'
#
loop_
_entity.id
_entity.type
_entity.pdbx_description
1 polymer ?
#
loop_
_entity_poly.entity_id
_entity_poly.type
_entity_poly.pdbx_seq_one_letter_code
_entity_poly.pdbx_strand_id
1 'polypeptide(L)'
;MNPQREPRLAEVAERAGVSVTTVSRVLNNRGYLSQQTKDKVAQAIDELNYHPNQVARSLLGHRTNTIGLVLPTVALPFYGEVAVEVENALAEHQCQLLLCNSFGRSDRERAVLDMLVANRVDGIISGAHNDPVDDYSRLRQPVVTIDRELAPHIPNVRAQNETGGRLATELLLKRGARRPALVTSRSHSRNLRERGYRDVLAAAGIDPTVVTVDFHLPEAERARTMEAKLDALTPQADAVFATDDLLAAGVLDWTRRRGLEVPGQFKVVGFDGTLAATSASGLPTGCSLSIVPPRVIRTGIGAASPCPEPAPTACCACSWRTTARWTSSSWPTVWSVSRCAAIWRRMRRGSPWSRRAHCAWSPVVCCRWTEVLTTRRGWSPSDRRVR
;
A
#
# COMPACT_ATOMS: atom_id res chain seq x y z
N MET A 1 19.83 -40.12 23.63
CA MET A 1 18.64 -39.23 23.62
C MET A 1 18.34 -38.87 22.18
N ASN A 2 17.14 -39.20 21.68
CA ASN A 2 16.77 -38.98 20.29
C ASN A 2 16.53 -37.47 20.04
N PRO A 3 17.34 -36.77 19.23
CA PRO A 3 17.32 -35.31 19.15
C PRO A 3 16.19 -34.72 18.28
N GLN A 4 15.06 -35.41 18.12
CA GLN A 4 14.03 -35.07 17.10
C GLN A 4 12.58 -35.36 17.53
N ARG A 5 12.23 -35.24 18.83
CA ARG A 5 10.82 -35.31 19.24
C ARG A 5 10.41 -34.02 19.92
N GLU A 6 9.54 -33.25 19.26
CA GLU A 6 8.87 -32.12 19.89
C GLU A 6 8.05 -32.59 21.10
N PRO A 7 8.16 -31.92 22.25
CA PRO A 7 7.38 -32.26 23.42
C PRO A 7 5.88 -32.11 23.14
N ARG A 8 5.07 -32.97 23.74
CA ARG A 8 3.61 -32.95 23.56
C ARG A 8 2.93 -32.16 24.67
N LEU A 9 1.74 -31.63 24.39
CA LEU A 9 0.92 -30.91 25.38
C LEU A 9 0.65 -31.76 26.64
N ALA A 10 0.59 -33.09 26.50
CA ALA A 10 0.44 -34.03 27.60
C ALA A 10 1.65 -34.07 28.53
N GLU A 11 2.86 -33.95 27.99
CA GLU A 11 4.12 -33.96 28.77
C GLU A 11 4.27 -32.66 29.57
N VAL A 12 3.81 -31.53 29.01
CA VAL A 12 3.71 -30.25 29.75
C VAL A 12 2.74 -30.38 30.92
N ALA A 13 1.59 -31.03 30.71
CA ALA A 13 0.59 -31.23 31.74
C ALA A 13 1.11 -32.11 32.89
N GLU A 14 1.79 -33.21 32.54
CA GLU A 14 2.47 -34.09 33.49
C GLU A 14 3.54 -33.33 34.29
N ARG A 15 4.42 -32.58 33.61
CA ARG A 15 5.51 -31.84 34.26
C ARG A 15 5.02 -30.71 35.17
N ALA A 16 3.90 -30.06 34.81
CA ALA A 16 3.28 -29.01 35.61
C ALA A 16 2.35 -29.55 36.73
N GLY A 17 2.05 -30.86 36.74
CA GLY A 17 1.15 -31.50 37.70
C GLY A 17 -0.31 -31.06 37.55
N VAL A 18 -0.76 -30.78 36.32
CA VAL A 18 -2.15 -30.35 36.02
C VAL A 18 -2.73 -31.15 34.86
N SER A 19 -4.04 -31.03 34.61
CA SER A 19 -4.66 -31.67 33.43
C SER A 19 -4.29 -30.96 32.12
N VAL A 20 -4.33 -31.70 31.01
CA VAL A 20 -4.14 -31.16 29.64
C VAL A 20 -5.11 -30.00 29.37
N THR A 21 -6.35 -30.11 29.86
CA THR A 21 -7.37 -29.06 29.74
C THR A 21 -6.95 -27.79 30.49
N THR A 22 -6.32 -27.91 31.65
CA THR A 22 -5.78 -26.76 32.40
C THR A 22 -4.64 -26.08 31.66
N VAL A 23 -3.68 -26.84 31.11
CA VAL A 23 -2.59 -26.29 30.27
C VAL A 23 -3.16 -25.53 29.07
N SER A 24 -4.14 -26.12 28.37
CA SER A 24 -4.81 -25.48 27.23
C SER A 24 -5.51 -24.17 27.62
N ARG A 25 -6.13 -24.11 28.81
CA ARG A 25 -6.76 -22.89 29.32
C ARG A 25 -5.74 -21.82 29.71
N VAL A 26 -4.59 -22.20 30.28
CA VAL A 26 -3.48 -21.27 30.55
C VAL A 26 -2.95 -20.69 29.23
N LEU A 27 -2.63 -21.53 28.26
CA LEU A 27 -2.10 -21.12 26.95
C LEU A 27 -3.04 -20.19 26.16
N ASN A 28 -4.35 -20.36 26.31
CA ASN A 28 -5.37 -19.54 25.64
C ASN A 28 -5.93 -18.41 26.54
N ASN A 29 -5.38 -18.24 27.75
CA ASN A 29 -5.84 -17.29 28.77
C ASN A 29 -7.37 -17.34 29.01
N ARG A 30 -7.94 -18.54 29.18
CA ARG A 30 -9.40 -18.77 29.30
C ARG A 30 -9.85 -19.13 30.73
N GLY A 31 -10.71 -18.26 31.27
CA GLY A 31 -11.40 -18.44 32.56
C GLY A 31 -10.52 -18.11 33.77
N TYR A 32 -11.08 -18.27 34.97
CA TYR A 32 -10.37 -17.96 36.21
C TYR A 32 -9.40 -19.10 36.57
N LEU A 33 -8.11 -18.78 36.66
CA LEU A 33 -7.02 -19.68 37.01
C LEU A 33 -6.10 -18.93 37.99
N SER A 34 -5.64 -19.61 39.04
CA SER A 34 -4.73 -19.01 40.01
C SER A 34 -3.39 -18.68 39.36
N GLN A 35 -2.72 -17.63 39.88
CA GLN A 35 -1.39 -17.26 39.39
C GLN A 35 -0.39 -18.41 39.55
N GLN A 36 -0.46 -19.10 40.69
CA GLN A 36 0.35 -20.29 40.97
C GLN A 36 0.23 -21.38 39.88
N THR A 37 -0.98 -21.63 39.35
CA THR A 37 -1.16 -22.60 38.26
C THR A 37 -0.57 -22.10 36.94
N LYS A 38 -0.68 -20.80 36.65
CA LYS A 38 -0.05 -20.21 35.45
C LYS A 38 1.47 -20.31 35.51
N ASP A 39 2.05 -20.03 36.67
CA ASP A 39 3.51 -20.05 36.88
C ASP A 39 4.07 -21.47 36.74
N LYS A 40 3.39 -22.48 37.31
CA LYS A 40 3.77 -23.90 37.15
C LYS A 40 3.76 -24.35 35.68
N VAL A 41 2.75 -23.92 34.93
CA VAL A 41 2.65 -24.26 33.51
C VAL A 41 3.70 -23.52 32.69
N ALA A 42 3.97 -22.25 32.98
CA ALA A 42 5.03 -21.48 32.32
C ALA A 42 6.41 -22.13 32.54
N GLN A 43 6.72 -22.51 33.79
CA GLN A 43 7.96 -23.21 34.12
C GLN A 43 8.11 -24.53 33.35
N ALA A 44 7.05 -25.34 33.28
CA ALA A 44 7.08 -26.60 32.54
C ALA A 44 7.25 -26.39 31.02
N ILE A 45 6.71 -25.31 30.46
CA ILE A 45 6.89 -24.94 29.05
C ILE A 45 8.35 -24.60 28.78
N ASP A 46 8.96 -23.78 29.63
CA ASP A 46 10.34 -23.33 29.48
C ASP A 46 11.33 -24.50 29.64
N GLU A 47 11.14 -25.35 30.65
CA GLU A 47 11.99 -26.52 30.91
C GLU A 47 11.94 -27.56 29.78
N LEU A 48 10.77 -27.75 29.17
CA LEU A 48 10.60 -28.68 28.06
C LEU A 48 10.91 -28.06 26.69
N ASN A 49 11.15 -26.75 26.64
CA ASN A 49 11.20 -25.97 25.40
C ASN A 49 9.97 -26.25 24.50
N TYR A 50 8.78 -26.27 25.12
CA TYR A 50 7.55 -26.61 24.42
C TYR A 50 7.03 -25.42 23.62
N HIS A 51 6.89 -25.60 22.29
CA HIS A 51 6.23 -24.64 21.44
C HIS A 51 4.82 -25.13 21.10
N PRO A 52 3.76 -24.35 21.40
CA PRO A 52 2.41 -24.81 21.11
C PRO A 52 2.17 -24.86 19.59
N ASN A 53 1.89 -26.07 19.10
CA ASN A 53 1.70 -26.33 17.68
C ASN A 53 0.52 -25.52 17.12
N GLN A 54 0.81 -24.57 16.24
CA GLN A 54 -0.20 -23.72 15.61
C GLN A 54 -1.14 -24.49 14.68
N VAL A 55 -0.64 -25.51 13.98
CA VAL A 55 -1.46 -26.38 13.12
C VAL A 55 -2.49 -27.13 13.96
N ALA A 56 -2.07 -27.74 15.08
CA ALA A 56 -2.99 -28.40 16.01
C ALA A 56 -4.02 -27.42 16.62
N ARG A 57 -3.62 -26.17 16.92
CA ARG A 57 -4.54 -25.13 17.38
C ARG A 57 -5.54 -24.70 16.29
N SER A 58 -5.12 -24.59 15.04
CA SER A 58 -5.99 -24.25 13.90
C SER A 58 -6.94 -25.39 13.49
N LEU A 59 -6.65 -26.63 13.90
CA LEU A 59 -7.56 -27.76 13.73
C LEU A 59 -8.65 -27.77 14.81
N LEU A 60 -8.33 -27.32 16.02
CA LEU A 60 -9.26 -27.25 17.16
C LEU A 60 -10.02 -25.91 17.23
N GLY A 61 -9.51 -24.86 16.60
CA GLY A 61 -10.12 -23.53 16.53
C GLY A 61 -10.25 -23.05 15.09
N HIS A 62 -11.28 -22.26 14.78
CA HIS A 62 -11.59 -21.83 13.41
C HIS A 62 -10.65 -20.79 12.78
N ARG A 63 -9.50 -20.47 13.37
CA ARG A 63 -8.62 -19.37 12.92
C ARG A 63 -7.16 -19.76 12.92
N THR A 64 -6.45 -19.37 11.87
CA THR A 64 -4.99 -19.55 11.73
C THR A 64 -4.20 -18.31 12.14
N ASN A 65 -4.86 -17.14 12.25
CA ASN A 65 -4.25 -15.82 12.32
C ASN A 65 -3.29 -15.54 11.15
N THR A 66 -3.46 -16.21 10.02
CA THR A 66 -2.60 -16.05 8.84
C THR A 66 -3.36 -15.31 7.75
N ILE A 67 -2.75 -14.26 7.19
CA ILE A 67 -3.29 -13.52 6.05
C ILE A 67 -2.38 -13.76 4.84
N GLY A 68 -2.99 -14.16 3.72
CA GLY A 68 -2.28 -14.29 2.45
C GLY A 68 -2.10 -12.93 1.78
N LEU A 69 -0.89 -12.65 1.28
CA LEU A 69 -0.62 -11.46 0.46
C LEU A 69 -0.10 -11.90 -0.91
N VAL A 70 -0.88 -11.61 -1.96
CA VAL A 70 -0.57 -11.98 -3.33
C VAL A 70 -0.14 -10.73 -4.10
N LEU A 71 1.12 -10.68 -4.52
CA LEU A 71 1.69 -9.57 -5.28
C LEU A 71 2.30 -10.07 -6.59
N PRO A 72 2.47 -9.22 -7.62
CA PRO A 72 3.21 -9.61 -8.82
C PRO A 72 4.63 -10.04 -8.49
N THR A 73 5.39 -9.19 -7.80
CA THR A 73 6.72 -9.54 -7.29
C THR A 73 7.15 -8.53 -6.24
N VAL A 74 7.70 -8.99 -5.12
CA VAL A 74 8.31 -8.12 -4.10
C VAL A 74 9.68 -7.57 -4.49
N ALA A 75 10.25 -8.01 -5.61
CA ALA A 75 11.50 -7.45 -6.12
C ALA A 75 11.32 -6.00 -6.61
N LEU A 76 10.08 -5.56 -6.88
CA LEU A 76 9.82 -4.17 -7.20
C LEU A 76 9.68 -3.32 -5.92
N PRO A 77 10.30 -2.13 -5.87
CA PRO A 77 10.27 -1.28 -4.68
C PRO A 77 8.86 -1.01 -4.14
N PHE A 78 7.90 -0.68 -5.02
CA PHE A 78 6.51 -0.42 -4.62
C PHE A 78 5.88 -1.60 -3.88
N TYR A 79 6.01 -2.82 -4.41
CA TYR A 79 5.43 -4.01 -3.80
C TYR A 79 6.20 -4.47 -2.55
N GLY A 80 7.51 -4.24 -2.50
CA GLY A 80 8.33 -4.48 -1.31
C GLY A 80 7.90 -3.60 -0.14
N GLU A 81 7.74 -2.30 -0.37
CA GLU A 81 7.26 -1.35 0.66
C GLU A 81 5.83 -1.68 1.11
N VAL A 82 4.94 -2.03 0.17
CA VAL A 82 3.58 -2.50 0.52
C VAL A 82 3.64 -3.75 1.41
N ALA A 83 4.51 -4.72 1.10
CA ALA A 83 4.63 -5.94 1.90
C ALA A 83 5.09 -5.63 3.34
N VAL A 84 6.08 -4.75 3.51
CA VAL A 84 6.57 -4.32 4.83
C VAL A 84 5.46 -3.64 5.63
N GLU A 85 4.73 -2.70 5.02
CA GLU A 85 3.66 -1.98 5.72
C GLU A 85 2.45 -2.88 6.05
N VAL A 86 2.15 -3.85 5.20
CA VAL A 86 1.13 -4.88 5.49
C VAL A 86 1.59 -5.76 6.66
N GLU A 87 2.83 -6.22 6.66
CA GLU A 87 3.40 -7.05 7.74
C GLU A 87 3.35 -6.31 9.09
N ASN A 88 3.81 -5.06 9.12
CA ASN A 88 3.77 -4.23 10.33
C ASN A 88 2.34 -4.08 10.87
N ALA A 89 1.37 -3.80 10.01
CA ALA A 89 -0.04 -3.69 10.40
C ALA A 89 -0.64 -5.01 10.90
N LEU A 90 -0.20 -6.14 10.35
CA LEU A 90 -0.63 -7.47 10.81
C LEU A 90 0.01 -7.85 12.14
N ALA A 91 1.27 -7.46 12.37
CA ALA A 91 1.97 -7.69 13.63
C ALA A 91 1.27 -7.03 14.82
N GLU A 92 0.74 -5.81 14.66
CA GLU A 92 -0.11 -5.12 15.66
C GLU A 92 -1.37 -5.93 16.05
N HIS A 93 -1.78 -6.87 15.20
CA HIS A 93 -2.95 -7.72 15.38
C HIS A 93 -2.61 -9.19 15.68
N GLN A 94 -1.32 -9.50 15.93
CA GLN A 94 -0.84 -10.87 16.15
C GLN A 94 -1.19 -11.80 14.98
N CYS A 95 -1.23 -11.23 13.77
CA CYS A 95 -1.44 -11.97 12.53
C CYS A 95 -0.11 -12.19 11.81
N GLN A 96 0.02 -13.34 11.16
CA GLN A 96 1.15 -13.71 10.33
C GLN A 96 0.85 -13.41 8.87
N LEU A 97 1.89 -13.02 8.13
CA LEU A 97 1.83 -12.78 6.69
C LEU A 97 2.33 -14.01 5.93
N LEU A 98 1.52 -14.51 5.00
CA LEU A 98 1.94 -15.51 4.01
C LEU A 98 2.09 -14.83 2.64
N LEU A 99 3.31 -14.41 2.34
CA LEU A 99 3.65 -13.67 1.12
C LEU A 99 3.80 -14.60 -0.10
N CYS A 100 3.15 -14.23 -1.21
CA CYS A 100 3.14 -14.99 -2.45
C CYS A 100 3.40 -14.10 -3.67
N ASN A 101 4.32 -14.51 -4.53
CA ASN A 101 4.60 -13.84 -5.81
C ASN A 101 3.87 -14.56 -6.96
N SER A 102 3.03 -13.84 -7.71
CA SER A 102 2.31 -14.35 -8.89
C SER A 102 3.09 -14.16 -10.20
N PHE A 103 4.12 -13.31 -10.22
CA PHE A 103 4.93 -12.93 -11.39
C PHE A 103 4.09 -12.46 -12.58
N GLY A 104 2.90 -11.94 -12.32
CA GLY A 104 2.04 -11.48 -13.40
C GLY A 104 1.55 -12.60 -14.33
N ARG A 105 1.46 -13.84 -13.81
CA ARG A 105 0.91 -14.99 -14.53
C ARG A 105 -0.33 -15.53 -13.82
N SER A 106 -1.39 -15.79 -14.59
CA SER A 106 -2.68 -16.17 -14.02
C SER A 106 -2.74 -17.61 -13.54
N ASP A 107 -2.06 -18.53 -14.24
CA ASP A 107 -1.88 -19.92 -13.82
C ASP A 107 -1.25 -20.00 -12.42
N ARG A 108 -0.21 -19.18 -12.20
CA ARG A 108 0.48 -19.08 -10.91
C ARG A 108 -0.38 -18.41 -9.85
N GLU A 109 -1.13 -17.38 -10.22
CA GLU A 109 -2.06 -16.71 -9.32
C GLU A 109 -3.13 -17.68 -8.80
N ARG A 110 -3.73 -18.49 -9.67
CA ARG A 110 -4.70 -19.53 -9.27
C ARG A 110 -4.07 -20.56 -8.33
N ALA A 111 -2.89 -21.08 -8.67
CA ALA A 111 -2.18 -22.02 -7.80
C ALA A 111 -1.85 -21.43 -6.42
N VAL A 112 -1.51 -20.14 -6.35
CA VAL A 112 -1.31 -19.42 -5.09
C VAL A 112 -2.61 -19.31 -4.31
N LEU A 113 -3.73 -18.96 -4.96
CA LEU A 113 -5.03 -18.89 -4.29
C LEU A 113 -5.45 -20.24 -3.72
N ASP A 114 -5.31 -21.32 -4.49
CA ASP A 114 -5.59 -22.68 -4.04
C ASP A 114 -4.71 -23.07 -2.84
N MET A 115 -3.43 -22.71 -2.87
CA MET A 115 -2.51 -22.90 -1.75
C MET A 115 -2.93 -22.13 -0.50
N LEU A 116 -3.35 -20.87 -0.64
CA LEU A 116 -3.83 -20.05 0.47
C LEU A 116 -5.12 -20.64 1.10
N VAL A 117 -6.03 -21.14 0.26
CA VAL A 117 -7.24 -21.84 0.72
C VAL A 117 -6.88 -23.13 1.45
N ALA A 118 -5.97 -23.93 0.90
CA ALA A 118 -5.50 -25.17 1.52
C ALA A 118 -4.83 -24.93 2.88
N ASN A 119 -4.09 -23.82 3.02
CA ASN A 119 -3.46 -23.39 4.27
C ASN A 119 -4.43 -22.70 5.24
N ARG A 120 -5.73 -22.64 4.92
CA ARG A 120 -6.79 -22.06 5.77
C ARG A 120 -6.46 -20.65 6.25
N VAL A 121 -5.96 -19.78 5.36
CA VAL A 121 -5.74 -18.38 5.71
C VAL A 121 -7.08 -17.72 6.09
N ASP A 122 -7.01 -16.81 7.05
CA ASP A 122 -8.18 -16.10 7.58
C ASP A 122 -8.67 -14.98 6.64
N GLY A 123 -7.84 -14.58 5.67
CA GLY A 123 -8.14 -13.54 4.68
C GLY A 123 -7.03 -13.40 3.63
N ILE A 124 -7.35 -12.73 2.53
CA ILE A 124 -6.44 -12.55 1.40
C ILE A 124 -6.39 -11.06 1.01
N ILE A 125 -5.17 -10.55 0.87
CA ILE A 125 -4.88 -9.24 0.28
C ILE A 125 -4.25 -9.50 -1.10
N SER A 126 -4.82 -8.94 -2.17
CA SER A 126 -4.28 -9.12 -3.53
C SER A 126 -3.94 -7.79 -4.19
N GLY A 127 -2.69 -7.64 -4.61
CA GLY A 127 -2.22 -6.59 -5.52
C GLY A 127 -1.91 -7.11 -6.94
N ALA A 128 -2.12 -8.41 -7.18
CA ALA A 128 -1.90 -9.03 -8.49
C ALA A 128 -3.11 -8.84 -9.43
N HIS A 129 -2.87 -8.88 -10.74
CA HIS A 129 -3.93 -8.89 -11.75
C HIS A 129 -3.50 -9.66 -12.99
N ASN A 130 -3.95 -10.89 -13.14
CA ASN A 130 -3.66 -11.67 -14.35
C ASN A 130 -4.86 -12.31 -15.03
N ASP A 131 -6.00 -12.48 -14.37
CA ASP A 131 -7.19 -13.09 -15.00
C ASP A 131 -8.53 -12.54 -14.45
N PRO A 132 -9.65 -12.73 -15.17
CA PRO A 132 -10.94 -12.17 -14.81
C PRO A 132 -11.48 -12.74 -13.50
N VAL A 133 -12.11 -11.85 -12.73
CA VAL A 133 -13.11 -11.94 -11.64
C VAL A 133 -13.48 -13.31 -11.02
N ASP A 134 -13.55 -14.39 -11.80
CA ASP A 134 -14.18 -15.65 -11.43
C ASP A 134 -13.43 -16.43 -10.35
N ASP A 135 -12.09 -16.44 -10.35
CA ASP A 135 -11.34 -17.21 -9.36
C ASP A 135 -11.49 -16.64 -7.93
N TYR A 136 -11.61 -15.31 -7.82
CA TYR A 136 -11.80 -14.64 -6.53
C TYR A 136 -13.24 -14.77 -6.00
N SER A 137 -14.22 -14.93 -6.89
CA SER A 137 -15.64 -15.11 -6.52
C SER A 137 -15.91 -16.43 -5.80
N ARG A 138 -15.04 -17.43 -5.99
CA ARG A 138 -15.15 -18.77 -5.38
C ARG A 138 -14.56 -18.84 -3.98
N LEU A 139 -13.81 -17.83 -3.58
CA LEU A 139 -13.15 -17.80 -2.28
C LEU A 139 -14.19 -17.55 -1.18
N ARG A 140 -14.11 -18.33 -0.10
CA ARG A 140 -14.93 -18.11 1.11
C ARG A 140 -14.28 -17.12 2.07
N GLN A 141 -12.98 -16.91 1.92
CA GLN A 141 -12.18 -15.99 2.71
C GLN A 141 -12.47 -14.54 2.31
N PRO A 142 -12.47 -13.59 3.26
CA PRO A 142 -12.53 -12.17 2.93
C PRO A 142 -11.33 -11.77 2.05
N VAL A 143 -11.63 -11.09 0.94
CA VAL A 143 -10.61 -10.56 0.01
C VAL A 143 -10.62 -9.03 0.06
N VAL A 144 -9.43 -8.43 0.10
CA VAL A 144 -9.23 -6.99 -0.13
C VAL A 144 -8.18 -6.83 -1.22
N THR A 145 -8.30 -5.80 -2.04
CA THR A 145 -7.37 -5.56 -3.15
C THR A 145 -6.63 -4.24 -3.01
N ILE A 146 -5.41 -4.20 -3.54
CA ILE A 146 -4.56 -3.01 -3.59
C ILE A 146 -4.38 -2.58 -5.04
N ASP A 147 -4.76 -1.34 -5.35
CA ASP A 147 -4.62 -0.65 -6.65
C ASP A 147 -5.26 -1.34 -7.87
N ARG A 148 -5.81 -2.54 -7.70
CA ARG A 148 -6.43 -3.38 -8.73
C ARG A 148 -7.88 -3.70 -8.42
N GLU A 149 -8.78 -3.27 -9.28
CA GLU A 149 -10.19 -3.62 -9.16
C GLU A 149 -10.43 -5.01 -9.72
N LEU A 150 -10.58 -6.01 -8.84
CA LEU A 150 -10.87 -7.38 -9.22
C LEU A 150 -12.37 -7.62 -9.45
N ALA A 151 -13.21 -7.08 -8.57
CA ALA A 151 -14.66 -7.16 -8.69
C ALA A 151 -15.33 -5.99 -7.95
N PRO A 152 -16.52 -5.52 -8.40
CA PRO A 152 -17.20 -4.39 -7.76
C PRO A 152 -17.55 -4.59 -6.28
N HIS A 153 -17.70 -5.84 -5.84
CA HIS A 153 -18.06 -6.19 -4.47
C HIS A 153 -16.83 -6.41 -3.56
N ILE A 154 -15.63 -6.52 -4.13
CA ILE A 154 -14.40 -6.69 -3.37
C ILE A 154 -13.86 -5.31 -2.99
N PRO A 155 -13.64 -5.02 -1.69
CA PRO A 155 -13.04 -3.76 -1.28
C PRO A 155 -11.68 -3.53 -1.98
N ASN A 156 -11.52 -2.34 -2.54
CA ASN A 156 -10.31 -1.93 -3.22
C ASN A 156 -9.71 -0.69 -2.55
N VAL A 157 -8.45 -0.81 -2.13
CA VAL A 157 -7.64 0.28 -1.59
C VAL A 157 -6.72 0.73 -2.70
N ARG A 158 -6.95 1.93 -3.24
CA ARG A 158 -6.19 2.42 -4.40
C ARG A 158 -5.85 3.89 -4.31
N ALA A 159 -4.85 4.28 -5.07
CA ALA A 159 -4.53 5.67 -5.33
C ALA A 159 -5.61 6.33 -6.20
N GLN A 160 -5.69 7.67 -6.16
CA GLN A 160 -6.36 8.47 -7.19
C GLN A 160 -5.53 8.47 -8.47
N ASN A 161 -5.35 7.31 -9.10
CA ASN A 161 -4.46 7.16 -10.26
C ASN A 161 -4.78 8.15 -11.39
N GLU A 162 -6.06 8.44 -11.62
CA GLU A 162 -6.49 9.42 -12.62
C GLU A 162 -6.10 10.86 -12.25
N THR A 163 -6.40 11.29 -11.03
CA THR A 163 -5.95 12.59 -10.51
C THR A 163 -4.43 12.68 -10.51
N GLY A 164 -3.74 11.60 -10.17
CA GLY A 164 -2.28 11.54 -10.19
C GLY A 164 -1.70 11.75 -11.59
N GLY A 165 -2.29 11.10 -12.60
CA GLY A 165 -1.92 11.31 -14.01
C GLY A 165 -2.17 12.73 -14.49
N ARG A 166 -3.29 13.34 -14.09
CA ARG A 166 -3.56 14.77 -14.37
C ARG A 166 -2.49 15.67 -13.75
N LEU A 167 -2.25 15.55 -12.45
CA LEU A 167 -1.29 16.39 -11.71
C LEU A 167 0.13 16.26 -12.27
N ALA A 168 0.56 15.06 -12.63
CA ALA A 168 1.87 14.83 -13.23
C ALA A 168 2.01 15.55 -14.58
N THR A 169 0.97 15.48 -15.41
CA THR A 169 0.94 16.09 -16.75
C THR A 169 0.84 17.62 -16.66
N GLU A 170 -0.05 18.14 -15.81
CA GLU A 170 -0.19 19.57 -15.53
C GLU A 170 1.13 20.16 -15.03
N LEU A 171 1.87 19.41 -14.19
CA LEU A 171 3.16 19.84 -13.71
C LEU A 171 4.17 19.98 -14.86
N LEU A 172 4.23 19.03 -15.78
CA LEU A 172 5.12 19.10 -16.94
C LEU A 172 4.80 20.34 -17.80
N LEU A 173 3.52 20.55 -18.12
CA LEU A 173 3.07 21.71 -18.90
C LEU A 173 3.38 23.03 -18.17
N LYS A 174 3.11 23.11 -16.86
CA LYS A 174 3.43 24.28 -16.03
C LYS A 174 4.92 24.58 -15.97
N ARG A 175 5.78 23.57 -16.10
CA ARG A 175 7.24 23.73 -16.17
C ARG A 175 7.74 24.01 -17.59
N GLY A 176 6.84 24.22 -18.55
CA GLY A 176 7.17 24.62 -19.92
C GLY A 176 7.39 23.48 -20.90
N ALA A 177 7.03 22.23 -20.54
CA ALA A 177 6.98 21.15 -21.52
C ALA A 177 5.86 21.43 -22.54
N ARG A 178 6.15 21.22 -23.81
CA ARG A 178 5.23 21.43 -24.93
C ARG A 178 4.71 20.12 -25.51
N ARG A 179 5.51 19.05 -25.42
CA ARG A 179 5.20 17.74 -26.01
C ARG A 179 5.60 16.64 -25.02
N PRO A 180 4.94 16.56 -23.85
CA PRO A 180 5.20 15.50 -22.90
C PRO A 180 4.76 14.16 -23.50
N ALA A 181 5.60 13.13 -23.37
CA ALA A 181 5.25 11.76 -23.69
C ALA A 181 4.92 10.98 -22.41
N LEU A 182 4.00 10.01 -22.50
CA LEU A 182 3.75 9.04 -21.44
C LEU A 182 4.60 7.79 -21.68
N VAL A 183 5.36 7.35 -20.69
CA VAL A 183 6.03 6.04 -20.69
C VAL A 183 5.33 5.14 -19.68
N THR A 184 4.73 4.05 -20.16
CA THR A 184 3.89 3.14 -19.36
C THR A 184 4.19 1.68 -19.65
N SER A 185 3.89 0.79 -18.70
CA SER A 185 4.01 -0.64 -18.92
C SER A 185 2.90 -1.25 -19.77
N ARG A 186 1.71 -0.63 -19.74
CA ARG A 186 0.55 -1.04 -20.52
C ARG A 186 -0.26 0.19 -20.93
N SER A 187 -0.65 0.27 -22.19
CA SER A 187 -1.60 1.25 -22.68
C SER A 187 -2.96 0.61 -22.92
N HIS A 188 -3.99 1.09 -22.23
CA HIS A 188 -5.37 0.62 -22.38
C HIS A 188 -6.37 1.56 -21.70
N SER A 189 -7.66 1.48 -22.05
CA SER A 189 -8.73 2.33 -21.51
C SER A 189 -8.90 2.31 -19.99
N ARG A 190 -8.51 1.21 -19.33
CA ARG A 190 -8.52 1.06 -17.86
C ARG A 190 -7.30 1.70 -17.16
N ASN A 191 -6.33 2.27 -17.89
CA ASN A 191 -5.15 2.87 -17.30
C ASN A 191 -5.52 4.29 -16.86
N LEU A 192 -5.87 4.43 -15.59
CA LEU A 192 -6.34 5.69 -15.04
C LEU A 192 -5.25 6.78 -15.09
N ARG A 193 -3.97 6.42 -14.92
CA ARG A 193 -2.84 7.37 -15.03
C ARG A 193 -2.75 7.91 -16.46
N GLU A 194 -2.85 7.03 -17.46
CA GLU A 194 -2.90 7.42 -18.88
C GLU A 194 -4.13 8.28 -19.21
N ARG A 195 -5.30 7.96 -18.64
CA ARG A 195 -6.51 8.76 -18.83
C ARG A 195 -6.32 10.19 -18.36
N GLY A 196 -5.83 10.37 -17.13
CA GLY A 196 -5.54 11.71 -16.60
C GLY A 196 -4.53 12.49 -17.46
N TYR A 197 -3.53 11.81 -18.01
CA TYR A 197 -2.59 12.40 -18.97
C TYR A 197 -3.28 12.85 -20.27
N ARG A 198 -4.08 11.99 -20.88
CA ARG A 198 -4.82 12.30 -22.12
C ARG A 198 -5.81 13.44 -21.92
N ASP A 199 -6.51 13.48 -20.79
CA ASP A 199 -7.48 14.53 -20.48
C ASP A 199 -6.82 15.91 -20.42
N VAL A 200 -5.65 16.00 -19.77
CA VAL A 200 -4.90 17.27 -19.66
C VAL A 200 -4.36 17.72 -21.01
N LEU A 201 -3.85 16.79 -21.84
CA LEU A 201 -3.35 17.14 -23.17
C LEU A 201 -4.47 17.55 -24.13
N ALA A 202 -5.61 16.86 -24.08
CA ALA A 202 -6.79 17.23 -24.86
C ALA A 202 -7.26 18.66 -24.52
N ALA A 203 -7.29 19.01 -23.23
CA ALA A 203 -7.63 20.37 -22.78
C ALA A 203 -6.62 21.44 -23.22
N ALA A 204 -5.36 21.04 -23.46
CA ALA A 204 -4.29 21.91 -23.94
C ALA A 204 -4.17 21.93 -25.49
N GLY A 205 -4.97 21.13 -26.21
CA GLY A 205 -4.88 21.00 -27.67
C GLY A 205 -3.59 20.31 -28.14
N ILE A 206 -3.03 19.40 -27.34
CA ILE A 206 -1.78 18.67 -27.62
C ILE A 206 -2.12 17.21 -27.92
N ASP A 207 -1.57 16.67 -29.00
CA ASP A 207 -1.73 15.25 -29.33
C ASP A 207 -0.94 14.35 -28.37
N PRO A 208 -1.56 13.31 -27.79
CA PRO A 208 -0.91 12.45 -26.81
C PRO A 208 0.06 11.46 -27.46
N THR A 209 1.32 11.48 -27.01
CA THR A 209 2.32 10.46 -27.34
C THR A 209 2.41 9.43 -26.22
N VAL A 210 2.28 8.13 -26.53
CA VAL A 210 2.36 7.04 -25.53
C VAL A 210 3.37 5.99 -25.95
N VAL A 211 4.35 5.73 -25.09
CA VAL A 211 5.35 4.67 -25.21
C VAL A 211 5.00 3.55 -24.25
N THR A 212 4.76 2.36 -24.80
CA THR A 212 4.54 1.17 -23.98
C THR A 212 5.81 0.35 -23.87
N VAL A 213 6.26 0.04 -22.65
CA VAL A 213 7.43 -0.81 -22.37
C VAL A 213 6.96 -1.98 -21.51
N ASP A 214 6.89 -3.18 -22.09
CA ASP A 214 6.31 -4.32 -21.36
C ASP A 214 7.07 -4.61 -20.07
N PHE A 215 6.30 -4.68 -18.98
CA PHE A 215 6.77 -4.96 -17.64
C PHE A 215 7.40 -6.36 -17.52
N HIS A 216 6.91 -7.32 -18.31
CA HIS A 216 7.31 -8.72 -18.24
C HIS A 216 8.62 -9.03 -18.94
N LEU A 217 9.17 -8.07 -19.69
CA LEU A 217 10.47 -8.25 -20.32
C LEU A 217 11.57 -8.37 -19.26
N PRO A 218 12.58 -9.25 -19.50
CA PRO A 218 13.82 -9.25 -18.73
C PRO A 218 14.40 -7.84 -18.62
N GLU A 219 14.97 -7.49 -17.47
CA GLU A 219 15.39 -6.12 -17.18
C GLU A 219 16.31 -5.50 -18.25
N ALA A 220 17.31 -6.25 -18.71
CA ALA A 220 18.22 -5.78 -19.76
C ALA A 220 17.51 -5.52 -21.10
N GLU A 221 16.52 -6.34 -21.46
CA GLU A 221 15.73 -6.19 -22.68
C GLU A 221 14.73 -5.02 -22.55
N ARG A 222 14.13 -4.87 -21.37
CA ARG A 222 13.24 -3.77 -21.02
C ARG A 222 13.96 -2.42 -21.16
N ALA A 223 15.18 -2.32 -20.62
CA ALA A 223 16.02 -1.13 -20.74
C ALA A 223 16.32 -0.80 -22.20
N ARG A 224 16.80 -1.77 -23.00
CA ARG A 224 17.09 -1.58 -24.44
C ARG A 224 15.86 -1.15 -25.23
N THR A 225 14.71 -1.76 -24.96
CA THR A 225 13.44 -1.45 -25.64
C THR A 225 12.97 -0.04 -25.32
N MET A 226 13.06 0.36 -24.05
CA MET A 226 12.74 1.72 -23.62
C MET A 226 13.67 2.74 -24.28
N GLU A 227 14.99 2.49 -24.31
CA GLU A 227 15.95 3.38 -24.98
C GLU A 227 15.64 3.55 -26.46
N ALA A 228 15.44 2.45 -27.20
CA ALA A 228 15.12 2.50 -28.62
C ALA A 228 13.83 3.27 -28.91
N LYS A 229 12.82 3.14 -28.05
CA LYS A 229 11.56 3.88 -28.19
C LYS A 229 11.72 5.36 -27.86
N LEU A 230 12.50 5.71 -26.85
CA LEU A 230 12.80 7.11 -26.50
C LEU A 230 13.66 7.80 -27.57
N ASP A 231 14.57 7.07 -28.22
CA ASP A 231 15.34 7.56 -29.36
C ASP A 231 14.45 7.90 -30.54
N ALA A 232 13.52 6.99 -30.89
CA ALA A 232 12.55 7.23 -31.95
C ALA A 232 11.61 8.42 -31.66
N LEU A 233 11.42 8.76 -30.38
CA LEU A 233 10.64 9.93 -29.97
C LEU A 233 11.40 11.24 -30.00
N THR A 234 12.73 11.25 -30.04
CA THR A 234 13.50 12.49 -30.04
C THR A 234 13.65 12.98 -31.48
N PRO A 235 13.33 14.25 -31.81
CA PRO A 235 13.11 15.41 -30.94
C PRO A 235 11.62 15.76 -30.71
N GLN A 236 10.69 14.82 -30.91
CA GLN A 236 9.24 15.04 -30.81
C GLN A 236 8.74 15.14 -29.35
N ALA A 237 9.49 14.64 -28.37
CA ALA A 237 9.18 14.78 -26.94
C ALA A 237 10.22 15.66 -26.21
N ASP A 238 9.75 16.56 -25.34
CA ASP A 238 10.60 17.43 -24.48
C ASP A 238 10.44 17.13 -22.98
N ALA A 239 9.55 16.22 -22.65
CA ALA A 239 9.32 15.73 -21.31
C ALA A 239 8.75 14.32 -21.30
N VAL A 240 8.91 13.61 -20.19
CA VAL A 240 8.30 12.31 -19.94
C VAL A 240 7.56 12.31 -18.63
N PHE A 241 6.32 11.84 -18.67
CA PHE A 241 5.61 11.27 -17.53
C PHE A 241 5.81 9.75 -17.54
N ALA A 242 6.59 9.23 -16.60
CA ALA A 242 6.77 7.80 -16.39
C ALA A 242 5.76 7.30 -15.36
N THR A 243 5.02 6.24 -15.68
CA THR A 243 3.93 5.76 -14.82
C THR A 243 4.39 5.01 -13.59
N ASP A 244 5.67 4.73 -13.41
CA ASP A 244 6.25 4.15 -12.20
C ASP A 244 7.70 4.61 -12.04
N ASP A 245 8.25 4.41 -10.85
CA ASP A 245 9.59 4.88 -10.49
C ASP A 245 10.73 4.18 -11.26
N LEU A 246 10.54 2.92 -11.69
CA LEU A 246 11.57 2.21 -12.46
C LEU A 246 11.64 2.70 -13.90
N LEU A 247 10.50 2.98 -14.52
CA LEU A 247 10.45 3.67 -15.80
C LEU A 247 11.06 5.07 -15.69
N ALA A 248 10.78 5.80 -14.61
CA ALA A 248 11.35 7.12 -14.37
C ALA A 248 12.89 7.06 -14.25
N ALA A 249 13.41 6.11 -13.47
CA ALA A 249 14.85 5.87 -13.33
C ALA A 249 15.49 5.51 -14.68
N GLY A 250 14.81 4.68 -15.47
CA GLY A 250 15.21 4.31 -16.82
C GLY A 250 15.31 5.51 -17.77
N VAL A 251 14.33 6.41 -17.76
CA VAL A 251 14.33 7.63 -18.56
C VAL A 251 15.45 8.57 -18.13
N LEU A 252 15.70 8.70 -16.82
CA LEU A 252 16.82 9.49 -16.30
C LEU A 252 18.17 8.93 -16.76
N ASP A 253 18.35 7.62 -16.73
CA ASP A 253 19.57 6.98 -17.22
C ASP A 253 19.74 7.17 -18.74
N TRP A 254 18.66 7.08 -19.50
CA TRP A 254 18.61 7.40 -20.93
C TRP A 254 19.01 8.87 -21.21
N THR A 255 18.51 9.84 -20.43
CA THR A 255 18.89 11.27 -20.56
C THR A 255 20.37 11.48 -20.27
N ARG A 256 20.90 10.83 -19.22
CA ARG A 256 22.32 10.92 -18.83
C ARG A 256 23.23 10.42 -19.95
N ARG A 257 22.91 9.27 -20.57
CA ARG A 257 23.67 8.72 -21.71
C ARG A 257 23.72 9.65 -22.92
N ARG A 258 22.73 10.54 -23.07
CA ARG A 258 22.62 11.51 -24.18
C ARG A 258 23.13 12.90 -23.82
N GLY A 259 23.64 13.09 -22.60
CA GLY A 259 24.09 14.39 -22.12
C GLY A 259 22.96 15.42 -22.02
N LEU A 260 21.70 14.98 -21.91
CA LEU A 260 20.56 15.87 -21.75
C LEU A 260 20.47 16.34 -20.30
N GLU A 261 20.45 17.65 -20.10
CA GLU A 261 20.25 18.23 -18.77
C GLU A 261 18.78 18.10 -18.35
N VAL A 262 18.55 17.50 -17.17
CA VAL A 262 17.25 17.45 -16.50
C VAL A 262 17.32 18.36 -15.27
N PRO A 263 16.35 19.24 -14.99
CA PRO A 263 15.11 19.50 -15.75
C PRO A 263 15.24 20.52 -16.91
N GLY A 264 16.47 20.99 -17.21
CA GLY A 264 16.72 22.09 -18.16
C GLY A 264 16.23 21.80 -19.57
N GLN A 265 16.94 20.92 -20.28
CA GLN A 265 16.65 20.53 -21.67
C GLN A 265 15.54 19.49 -21.78
N PHE A 266 15.44 18.60 -20.79
CA PHE A 266 14.44 17.54 -20.76
C PHE A 266 13.82 17.44 -19.37
N LYS A 267 12.53 17.10 -19.27
CA LYS A 267 11.83 17.03 -17.98
C LYS A 267 11.31 15.62 -17.73
N VAL A 268 11.44 15.15 -16.49
CA VAL A 268 10.97 13.82 -16.10
C VAL A 268 10.12 13.93 -14.83
N VAL A 269 8.94 13.32 -14.87
CA VAL A 269 8.06 13.13 -13.71
C VAL A 269 7.79 11.63 -13.58
N GLY A 270 8.06 11.08 -12.40
CA GLY A 270 7.77 9.68 -12.05
C GLY A 270 6.46 9.55 -11.28
N PHE A 271 6.19 8.33 -10.80
CA PHE A 271 4.99 7.98 -10.05
C PHE A 271 5.31 6.83 -9.07
N ASP A 272 4.53 6.72 -8.00
CA ASP A 272 4.67 5.82 -6.83
C ASP A 272 5.42 6.47 -5.66
N GLY A 273 6.62 7.02 -5.88
CA GLY A 273 7.32 7.75 -4.84
C GLY A 273 8.02 6.89 -3.80
N THR A 274 8.49 5.74 -4.23
CA THR A 274 9.19 4.76 -3.41
C THR A 274 10.47 5.35 -2.81
N LEU A 275 10.91 4.79 -1.69
CA LEU A 275 12.15 5.17 -1.04
C LEU A 275 13.35 5.02 -1.99
N ALA A 276 13.31 4.02 -2.88
CA ALA A 276 14.32 3.84 -3.92
C ALA A 276 14.40 5.05 -4.85
N ALA A 277 13.26 5.65 -5.21
CA ALA A 277 13.20 6.83 -6.06
C ALA A 277 13.58 8.12 -5.31
N THR A 278 13.15 8.28 -4.05
CA THR A 278 13.44 9.48 -3.26
C THR A 278 14.86 9.51 -2.68
N SER A 279 15.46 8.34 -2.45
CA SER A 279 16.81 8.21 -1.87
C SER A 279 17.91 8.12 -2.92
N ALA A 280 17.55 8.07 -4.21
CA ALA A 280 18.48 8.16 -5.33
C ALA A 280 19.16 9.54 -5.35
N SER A 281 20.19 9.67 -4.51
CA SER A 281 20.97 10.88 -4.23
C SER A 281 21.84 11.33 -5.41
N GLY A 282 21.73 10.66 -6.56
CA GLY A 282 22.47 10.93 -7.80
C GLY A 282 21.70 11.72 -8.85
N LEU A 283 20.53 12.26 -8.50
CA LEU A 283 19.90 13.31 -9.29
C LEU A 283 20.76 14.59 -9.16
N PRO A 284 21.19 15.22 -10.28
CA PRO A 284 21.99 16.44 -10.20
C PRO A 284 21.26 17.49 -9.35
N THR A 285 21.99 18.27 -8.56
CA THR A 285 21.46 19.38 -7.76
C THR A 285 20.58 20.29 -8.64
N GLY A 286 19.26 20.18 -8.51
CA GLY A 286 18.27 20.84 -9.37
C GLY A 286 17.23 19.91 -10.00
N CYS A 287 17.49 18.61 -10.05
CA CYS A 287 16.51 17.58 -10.41
C CYS A 287 15.60 17.27 -9.22
N SER A 288 14.49 18.00 -9.10
CA SER A 288 13.37 17.50 -8.30
C SER A 288 12.63 16.45 -9.14
N LEU A 289 12.83 15.16 -8.89
CA LEU A 289 11.82 14.17 -9.27
C LEU A 289 10.57 14.57 -8.50
N SER A 290 9.65 15.24 -9.19
CA SER A 290 8.41 15.67 -8.56
C SER A 290 7.48 14.47 -8.56
N ILE A 291 7.52 13.73 -7.46
CA ILE A 291 6.62 12.62 -7.21
C ILE A 291 5.27 13.21 -6.85
N VAL A 292 4.22 12.81 -7.58
CA VAL A 292 2.85 13.08 -7.14
C VAL A 292 2.49 12.00 -6.11
N PRO A 293 2.37 12.33 -4.81
CA PRO A 293 1.99 11.33 -3.83
C PRO A 293 0.57 10.86 -4.13
N PRO A 294 0.35 9.54 -4.26
CA PRO A 294 -0.99 9.03 -4.47
C PRO A 294 -1.87 9.35 -3.25
N ARG A 295 -2.96 10.10 -3.46
CA ARG A 295 -4.03 10.18 -2.45
C ARG A 295 -4.81 8.88 -2.48
N VAL A 296 -5.01 8.22 -1.34
CA VAL A 296 -5.80 6.99 -1.28
C VAL A 296 -7.29 7.34 -1.35
N ILE A 297 -8.02 6.81 -2.35
CA ILE A 297 -9.49 6.81 -2.36
C ILE A 297 -9.98 5.50 -1.77
N ARG A 298 -10.99 5.62 -0.91
CA ARG A 298 -11.81 4.50 -0.48
C ARG A 298 -12.99 4.36 -1.43
N THR A 299 -12.97 3.38 -2.32
CA THR A 299 -14.21 2.94 -2.99
C THR A 299 -14.84 1.86 -2.13
N GLY A 300 -15.84 2.26 -1.34
CA GLY A 300 -16.67 1.36 -0.55
C GLY A 300 -18.09 1.92 -0.48
N ILE A 301 -19.07 1.04 -0.64
CA ILE A 301 -20.51 1.30 -0.54
C ILE A 301 -20.78 2.13 0.72
N GLY A 302 -21.60 3.18 0.55
CA GLY A 302 -21.82 4.28 1.50
C GLY A 302 -21.85 3.84 2.96
N ALA A 303 -21.01 4.49 3.77
CA ALA A 303 -21.14 4.42 5.21
C ALA A 303 -22.40 5.20 5.61
N ALA A 304 -23.45 4.50 6.03
CA ALA A 304 -24.44 5.10 6.92
C ALA A 304 -23.69 5.60 8.17
N SER A 305 -23.84 6.89 8.46
CA SER A 305 -23.41 7.49 9.73
C SER A 305 -24.07 6.74 10.89
N PRO A 306 -23.37 6.51 12.01
CA PRO A 306 -24.00 5.94 13.19
C PRO A 306 -25.09 6.89 13.69
N CYS A 307 -26.32 6.38 13.79
CA CYS A 307 -27.37 6.98 14.58
C CYS A 307 -26.89 7.07 16.04
N PRO A 308 -26.99 8.21 16.73
CA PRO A 308 -26.69 8.25 18.16
C PRO A 308 -27.75 7.43 18.92
N GLU A 309 -27.30 6.47 19.73
CA GLU A 309 -28.18 5.75 20.68
C GLU A 309 -28.72 6.71 21.75
N PRO A 310 -29.94 6.47 22.29
CA PRO A 310 -30.64 7.42 23.14
C PRO A 310 -30.15 7.31 24.59
N ALA A 311 -29.90 8.45 25.24
CA ALA A 311 -29.89 8.53 26.69
C ALA A 311 -31.21 9.15 27.18
N PRO A 312 -31.74 8.72 28.35
CA PRO A 312 -33.10 9.04 28.77
C PRO A 312 -33.22 10.44 29.35
N THR A 313 -34.40 11.03 29.14
CA THR A 313 -35.03 12.14 29.91
C THR A 313 -34.26 13.47 30.03
N ALA A 314 -34.70 14.49 29.27
CA ALA A 314 -35.33 15.72 29.77
C ALA A 314 -35.30 16.85 28.72
N CYS A 315 -36.39 17.60 28.65
CA CYS A 315 -36.64 18.78 27.81
C CYS A 315 -35.54 19.84 27.87
N CYS A 316 -35.18 20.44 26.73
CA CYS A 316 -35.49 21.86 26.43
C CYS A 316 -34.93 22.30 25.07
N ALA A 317 -35.56 23.35 24.55
CA ALA A 317 -35.52 23.82 23.18
C ALA A 317 -34.25 24.57 22.75
N CYS A 318 -34.14 24.69 21.42
CA CYS A 318 -33.67 25.86 20.68
C CYS A 318 -32.17 26.05 20.34
N SER A 319 -31.97 26.17 19.03
CA SER A 319 -31.22 27.22 18.34
C SER A 319 -29.81 26.90 17.81
N TRP A 320 -29.64 27.31 16.57
CA TRP A 320 -28.44 27.32 15.75
C TRP A 320 -27.37 28.24 16.33
N ARG A 321 -26.11 27.80 16.31
CA ARG A 321 -24.96 28.72 16.14
C ARG A 321 -23.71 28.00 15.68
N THR A 322 -23.27 28.38 14.49
CA THR A 322 -21.93 28.22 13.94
C THR A 322 -20.95 29.11 14.71
N THR A 323 -19.89 28.53 15.26
CA THR A 323 -18.64 29.26 15.55
C THR A 323 -17.46 28.30 15.45
N ALA A 324 -16.66 28.49 14.41
CA ALA A 324 -15.32 27.92 14.31
C ALA A 324 -14.38 28.66 15.28
N ARG A 325 -13.54 27.91 16.00
CA ARG A 325 -12.30 28.44 16.61
C ARG A 325 -11.18 27.44 16.34
N TRP A 326 -10.15 27.93 15.65
CA TRP A 326 -8.87 27.25 15.47
C TRP A 326 -7.93 27.65 16.60
N THR A 327 -7.27 26.68 17.20
CA THR A 327 -6.03 26.90 17.95
C THR A 327 -4.98 25.92 17.46
N SER A 328 -3.85 26.49 17.04
CA SER A 328 -2.63 25.83 16.58
C SER A 328 -1.85 25.20 17.72
N SER A 329 -1.38 23.96 17.56
CA SER A 329 -0.08 23.50 18.10
C SER A 329 0.17 22.01 17.80
N SER A 330 1.45 21.70 17.52
CA SER A 330 2.17 20.42 17.55
C SER A 330 2.39 19.64 16.23
N TRP A 331 3.60 19.08 16.18
CA TRP A 331 4.42 18.59 15.06
C TRP A 331 4.07 17.14 14.62
N PRO A 332 4.68 16.57 13.55
CA PRO A 332 4.02 15.60 12.68
C PRO A 332 4.12 14.16 13.17
N THR A 333 3.10 13.36 12.84
CA THR A 333 3.15 11.89 13.00
C THR A 333 2.80 11.23 11.66
N VAL A 334 3.62 10.24 11.35
CA VAL A 334 3.52 9.25 10.26
C VAL A 334 2.09 8.75 10.07
N TRP A 335 1.63 8.68 8.83
CA TRP A 335 0.28 8.22 8.48
C TRP A 335 0.21 6.70 8.60
N SER A 336 -0.46 6.20 9.64
CA SER A 336 -0.55 4.77 9.92
C SER A 336 -1.66 4.06 9.11
N VAL A 337 -1.38 2.79 8.81
CA VAL A 337 -2.26 1.75 8.23
C VAL A 337 -3.46 1.40 9.14
N SER A 338 -3.65 2.11 10.26
CA SER A 338 -4.68 1.84 11.28
C SER A 338 -6.14 1.91 10.77
N ARG A 339 -6.39 2.31 9.52
CA ARG A 339 -7.74 2.30 8.91
C ARG A 339 -8.09 1.02 8.16
N CYS A 340 -7.11 0.21 7.72
CA CYS A 340 -7.36 -1.16 7.28
C CYS A 340 -7.85 -2.02 8.46
N ALA A 341 -7.30 -1.81 9.64
CA ALA A 341 -7.76 -2.40 10.90
C ALA A 341 -9.20 -2.02 11.27
N ALA A 342 -9.68 -0.83 10.88
CA ALA A 342 -11.06 -0.41 11.11
C ALA A 342 -12.07 -1.10 10.17
N ILE A 343 -11.65 -1.41 8.94
CA ILE A 343 -12.42 -2.25 8.00
C ILE A 343 -12.49 -3.69 8.52
N TRP A 344 -11.37 -4.23 9.03
CA TRP A 344 -11.29 -5.55 9.65
C TRP A 344 -12.18 -5.67 10.91
N ARG A 345 -12.23 -4.63 11.76
CA ARG A 345 -13.14 -4.56 12.91
C ARG A 345 -14.63 -4.61 12.53
N ARG A 346 -15.00 -4.14 11.34
CA ARG A 346 -16.40 -4.08 10.87
C ARG A 346 -16.84 -5.37 10.18
N MET A 347 -15.93 -6.10 9.54
CA MET A 347 -16.17 -7.48 9.05
C MET A 347 -16.40 -8.48 10.19
N ARG A 348 -15.89 -8.19 11.39
CA ARG A 348 -16.02 -8.99 12.62
C ARG A 348 -17.46 -9.20 13.14
N ARG A 349 -18.48 -8.50 12.60
CA ARG A 349 -19.85 -8.45 13.16
C ARG A 349 -20.99 -9.02 12.29
N GLY A 350 -20.70 -9.65 11.15
CA GLY A 350 -21.64 -10.52 10.42
C GLY A 350 -23.12 -10.07 10.33
N SER A 351 -23.42 -8.88 9.79
CA SER A 351 -24.82 -8.41 9.62
C SER A 351 -25.18 -8.26 8.12
N PRO A 352 -26.41 -8.60 7.67
CA PRO A 352 -26.80 -8.51 6.27
C PRO A 352 -27.10 -7.06 5.84
N TRP A 353 -26.78 -6.73 4.60
CA TRP A 353 -26.95 -5.40 4.01
C TRP A 353 -28.40 -5.14 3.57
N SER A 354 -29.03 -4.05 4.05
CA SER A 354 -30.25 -3.50 3.48
C SER A 354 -29.98 -2.20 2.72
N ARG A 355 -30.70 -2.01 1.61
CA ARG A 355 -30.52 -0.93 0.62
C ARG A 355 -31.33 0.32 1.01
N ARG A 356 -30.72 1.51 0.88
CA ARG A 356 -31.22 2.79 0.29
C ARG A 356 -30.67 4.01 1.02
N ALA A 357 -30.06 4.94 0.27
CA ALA A 357 -30.34 6.39 0.24
C ALA A 357 -29.14 7.18 -0.33
N HIS A 358 -29.42 8.10 -1.25
CA HIS A 358 -28.50 9.09 -1.80
C HIS A 358 -28.42 10.33 -0.91
N CYS A 359 -27.24 10.96 -0.80
CA CYS A 359 -27.09 12.41 -0.62
C CYS A 359 -25.68 12.88 -1.01
N ALA A 360 -25.62 14.01 -1.72
CA ALA A 360 -24.44 14.64 -2.31
C ALA A 360 -23.85 15.71 -1.39
N TRP A 361 -22.52 15.87 -1.33
CA TRP A 361 -21.86 17.09 -0.81
C TRP A 361 -20.49 17.36 -1.47
N SER A 362 -20.26 18.63 -1.83
CA SER A 362 -19.05 19.22 -2.44
C SER A 362 -17.88 19.43 -1.46
N PRO A 363 -16.61 19.46 -1.92
CA PRO A 363 -15.44 19.67 -1.06
C PRO A 363 -14.91 21.12 -1.09
N VAL A 364 -14.44 21.62 0.07
CA VAL A 364 -13.54 22.79 0.16
C VAL A 364 -12.19 22.35 0.74
N VAL A 365 -11.14 22.90 0.13
CA VAL A 365 -9.72 22.52 0.14
C VAL A 365 -8.94 23.22 1.25
N CYS A 366 -7.91 22.56 1.78
CA CYS A 366 -6.72 23.24 2.28
C CYS A 366 -5.47 22.42 1.87
N CYS A 367 -4.69 22.93 0.93
CA CYS A 367 -3.40 22.38 0.50
C CYS A 367 -2.28 23.04 1.31
N ARG A 368 -1.32 22.26 1.81
CA ARG A 368 -0.09 22.80 2.40
C ARG A 368 1.12 22.28 1.62
N TRP A 369 1.87 23.23 1.09
CA TRP A 369 3.17 23.04 0.43
C TRP A 369 4.27 22.92 1.47
N THR A 370 5.25 22.05 1.22
CA THR A 370 6.55 22.08 1.90
C THR A 370 7.58 22.54 0.88
N GLU A 371 7.89 23.84 0.89
CA GLU A 371 9.10 24.37 0.25
C GLU A 371 10.28 24.13 1.21
N VAL A 372 11.29 23.40 0.75
CA VAL A 372 12.60 23.40 1.41
C VAL A 372 13.33 24.64 0.89
N LEU A 373 13.27 25.73 1.66
CA LEU A 373 14.06 26.94 1.42
C LEU A 373 15.53 26.65 1.73
N THR A 374 16.36 26.49 0.69
CA THR A 374 17.81 26.58 0.83
C THR A 374 18.25 28.05 0.79
N THR A 375 18.19 28.73 1.93
CA THR A 375 18.91 30.01 2.08
C THR A 375 20.40 29.75 2.26
N ARG A 376 21.18 29.79 1.18
CA ARG A 376 22.63 30.08 1.28
C ARG A 376 22.82 31.59 1.24
N ARG A 377 22.91 32.20 2.42
CA ARG A 377 23.58 33.51 2.57
C ARG A 377 25.05 33.31 2.20
N GLY A 378 25.53 34.12 1.26
CA GLY A 378 26.95 34.18 0.91
C GLY A 378 27.78 34.61 2.11
N TRP A 379 28.90 33.92 2.30
CA TRP A 379 30.00 34.40 3.13
C TRP A 379 31.29 34.09 2.36
N SER A 380 31.91 35.14 1.83
CA SER A 380 33.26 35.11 1.28
C SER A 380 34.26 35.28 2.43
N PRO A 381 35.27 34.42 2.57
CA PRO A 381 36.34 34.64 3.53
C PRO A 381 37.47 35.43 2.86
N SER A 382 37.58 36.72 3.17
CA SER A 382 38.83 37.45 2.95
C SER A 382 38.99 38.61 3.93
N ASP A 383 40.11 38.51 4.67
CA ASP A 383 40.90 39.54 5.35
C ASP A 383 40.56 40.08 6.76
N ARG A 384 41.34 39.52 7.69
CA ARG A 384 42.17 40.16 8.74
C ARG A 384 42.17 41.71 8.81
N ARG A 385 41.89 42.23 10.01
CA ARG A 385 42.77 43.04 10.91
C ARG A 385 41.85 43.83 11.89
N VAL A 386 41.99 43.65 13.21
CA VAL A 386 42.73 44.57 14.11
C VAL A 386 42.30 46.03 13.84
N ARG A 387 41.44 46.67 14.64
CA ARG A 387 41.57 47.02 16.06
C ARG A 387 40.21 47.42 16.62
#